data_AF-A0A9X1KCW4-F1
#
_entry.id   AF-A0A9X1KCW4-F1
#
_cell.length_a   1.000
_cell.length_b   1.000
_cell.length_c   1.000
_cell.angle_alpha   90.00
_cell.angle_beta   90.00
_cell.angle_gamma   90.00
#
_symmetry.space_group_name_H-M   'P 1'
#
loop_
_entity.id
_entity.type
_entity.pdbx_description
1 polymer ?
#
loop_
_entity_poly.entity_id
_entity_poly.type
_entity_poly.pdbx_seq_one_letter_code
_entity_poly.pdbx_strand_id
1 'polypeptide(L)'
;MILDELDTQNTNDTDEIARRYDNRPGFELVSVVEVGLPVTKINLTALTLVRKPIPPIEEFILKAINIGLSSLEEISYFLGLEELIIKDSIINLRQAENIDLIASLGSSIQEWKLTKKGKTTLEEARIITPEERGYQINFDKMLWKPRRYGSWEDNKSLLRHKNLKNNNIVEIPYYPARTPELADLNLKDVEKIIQEKENEKDGRRKKEEERDFKRDFIGLKKIERRDNFFQPALALVYKQKQGNDWQITFAIDGRISEVHESAFTRSKGPKKDRIIKELKESFSTQIRYAKILAKEKFGDEFLTLAIEYEKQIDSVREEINNRSNIIQTDIDSTRQTLEKVNDDEQKVALEEKLNNALEEIKQLQEQLEQLISSTPIRFIKTYDHRPLFEEALKNSQKRLLIISPWIRATATNQWLVNQLEKLVRRGVKVFIGYGYGDKDEKDRRDYDIKAEEAIQKLAKRYPDNVVFKRLGDTHCKILISDQRFAIVGSFNWLSFKGDPNRTFRDERSTLVSDPNKIDELFNDEITRLI
;
A
#
# COMPACT_ATOMS: atom_id res chain seq x y z
N MET A 1 21.50 1.59 19.64
CA MET A 1 21.96 1.40 18.24
C MET A 1 21.32 0.17 17.56
N ILE A 2 20.55 -0.66 18.27
CA ILE A 2 19.83 -1.84 17.74
C ILE A 2 18.35 -1.52 17.44
N LEU A 3 17.88 -0.31 17.81
CA LEU A 3 16.48 0.11 17.71
C LEU A 3 16.07 0.65 16.32
N ASP A 4 17.01 0.86 15.41
CA ASP A 4 16.71 1.37 14.05
C ASP A 4 16.50 0.25 13.00
N GLU A 5 16.80 -1.01 13.31
CA GLU A 5 16.70 -2.12 12.32
C GLU A 5 15.35 -2.85 12.33
N LEU A 6 14.51 -2.64 13.34
CA LEU A 6 13.14 -3.17 13.41
C LEU A 6 12.07 -2.12 13.12
N ASP A 7 12.46 -0.88 12.84
CA ASP A 7 11.55 0.12 12.33
C ASP A 7 11.27 -0.17 10.85
N THR A 8 10.09 -0.74 10.62
CA THR A 8 9.37 -0.80 9.35
C THR A 8 10.04 -0.08 8.18
N GLN A 9 10.87 -0.79 7.42
CA GLN A 9 10.93 -0.47 6.00
C GLN A 9 9.51 -0.72 5.47
N ASN A 10 8.75 0.37 5.29
CA ASN A 10 7.58 0.41 4.42
C ASN A 10 8.09 0.15 3.00
N THR A 11 8.47 -1.08 2.72
CA THR A 11 8.77 -1.53 1.38
C THR A 11 7.44 -1.72 0.67
N ASN A 12 7.31 -1.14 -0.51
CA ASN A 12 6.22 -1.48 -1.44
C ASN A 12 6.57 -2.73 -2.26
N ASP A 13 7.51 -3.53 -1.75
CA ASP A 13 7.98 -4.77 -2.35
C ASP A 13 6.88 -5.85 -2.19
N THR A 14 6.37 -6.34 -3.30
CA THR A 14 5.26 -7.31 -3.30
C THR A 14 5.66 -8.62 -2.63
N ASP A 15 6.89 -9.08 -2.80
CA ASP A 15 7.36 -10.36 -2.25
C ASP A 15 7.60 -10.24 -0.75
N GLU A 16 8.10 -9.10 -0.28
CA GLU A 16 8.24 -8.85 1.16
C GLU A 16 6.87 -8.75 1.85
N ILE A 17 5.93 -8.03 1.24
CA ILE A 17 4.54 -7.95 1.74
C ILE A 17 3.89 -9.34 1.73
N ALA A 18 4.08 -10.12 0.66
CA ALA A 18 3.61 -11.49 0.57
C ALA A 18 4.18 -12.35 1.71
N ARG A 19 5.51 -12.32 1.91
CA ARG A 19 6.20 -13.07 2.97
C ARG A 19 5.71 -12.65 4.37
N ARG A 20 5.57 -11.34 4.61
CA ARG A 20 5.13 -10.75 5.88
C ARG A 20 3.72 -11.20 6.25
N TYR A 21 2.83 -11.33 5.27
CA TYR A 21 1.42 -11.67 5.49
C TYR A 21 1.02 -13.06 5.02
N ASP A 22 1.96 -13.93 4.63
CA ASP A 22 1.70 -15.34 4.28
C ASP A 22 1.19 -16.15 5.49
N ASN A 23 1.43 -15.62 6.68
CA ASN A 23 1.02 -16.22 7.93
C ASN A 23 -0.39 -15.79 8.35
N ARG A 24 -1.42 -16.48 7.84
CA ARG A 24 -2.80 -16.32 8.31
C ARG A 24 -3.31 -17.65 8.89
N PRO A 25 -3.66 -17.75 10.18
CA PRO A 25 -4.05 -19.01 10.81
C PRO A 25 -5.20 -19.72 10.06
N GLY A 26 -5.03 -21.00 9.73
CA GLY A 26 -6.01 -21.80 8.99
C GLY A 26 -6.13 -21.50 7.49
N PHE A 27 -5.34 -20.56 6.97
CA PHE A 27 -5.32 -20.15 5.57
C PHE A 27 -3.91 -20.26 4.98
N GLU A 28 -3.83 -20.47 3.67
CA GLU A 28 -2.61 -20.38 2.88
C GLU A 28 -2.70 -19.14 1.98
N LEU A 29 -1.64 -18.32 1.90
CA LEU A 29 -1.55 -17.29 0.87
C LEU A 29 -1.31 -17.96 -0.49
N VAL A 30 -2.22 -17.68 -1.41
CA VAL A 30 -2.31 -18.38 -2.68
C VAL A 30 -2.04 -17.49 -3.88
N SER A 31 -2.28 -16.18 -3.73
CA SER A 31 -2.01 -15.21 -4.80
C SER A 31 -1.87 -13.82 -4.19
N VAL A 32 -0.99 -13.02 -4.77
CA VAL A 32 -0.90 -11.58 -4.52
C VAL A 32 -1.09 -10.88 -5.86
N VAL A 33 -1.98 -9.90 -5.91
CA VAL A 33 -2.33 -9.22 -7.16
C VAL A 33 -2.32 -7.72 -6.96
N GLU A 34 -1.75 -6.98 -7.90
CA GLU A 34 -1.86 -5.52 -7.92
C GLU A 34 -3.30 -5.12 -8.26
N VAL A 35 -3.89 -4.29 -7.41
CA VAL A 35 -5.29 -3.88 -7.55
C VAL A 35 -5.45 -2.37 -7.38
N GLY A 36 -6.48 -1.83 -8.03
CA GLY A 36 -6.91 -0.45 -7.89
C GLY A 36 -8.14 -0.34 -7.01
N LEU A 37 -7.99 0.21 -5.82
CA LEU A 37 -9.11 0.52 -4.92
C LEU A 37 -9.82 1.79 -5.42
N PRO A 38 -11.14 1.77 -5.63
CA PRO A 38 -11.88 2.82 -6.29
C PRO A 38 -12.01 4.09 -5.42
N VAL A 39 -11.53 5.22 -5.94
CA VAL A 39 -11.58 6.56 -5.30
C VAL A 39 -12.33 7.53 -6.21
N THR A 40 -13.17 8.40 -5.65
CA THR A 40 -13.76 9.52 -6.39
C THR A 40 -13.27 10.83 -5.79
N LYS A 41 -12.60 11.65 -6.60
CA LYS A 41 -12.27 13.03 -6.25
C LYS A 41 -13.49 13.90 -6.54
N ILE A 42 -13.99 14.58 -5.52
CA ILE A 42 -15.23 15.37 -5.55
C ILE A 42 -14.86 16.83 -5.37
N ASN A 43 -15.19 17.65 -6.37
CA ASN A 43 -15.21 19.10 -6.23
C ASN A 43 -16.62 19.50 -5.80
N LEU A 44 -16.74 20.09 -4.62
CA LEU A 44 -18.02 20.50 -4.03
C LEU A 44 -17.99 21.97 -3.66
N THR A 45 -19.16 22.57 -3.55
CA THR A 45 -19.36 23.92 -3.03
C THR A 45 -20.02 23.80 -1.66
N ALA A 46 -19.38 24.34 -0.63
CA ALA A 46 -19.91 24.39 0.73
C ALA A 46 -20.27 25.82 1.11
N LEU A 47 -21.27 25.96 1.97
CA LEU A 47 -21.64 27.20 2.61
C LEU A 47 -20.91 27.30 3.95
N THR A 48 -20.12 28.35 4.12
CA THR A 48 -19.32 28.60 5.33
C THR A 48 -19.62 29.99 5.88
N LEU A 49 -19.59 30.14 7.20
CA LEU A 49 -19.58 31.46 7.84
C LEU A 49 -18.14 31.95 7.92
N VAL A 50 -17.91 33.11 7.31
CA VAL A 50 -16.62 33.79 7.36
C VAL A 50 -16.74 34.97 8.29
N ARG A 51 -15.82 35.07 9.25
CA ARG A 51 -15.65 36.23 10.11
C ARG A 51 -14.78 37.24 9.37
N LYS A 52 -15.34 38.39 9.00
CA LYS A 52 -14.62 39.51 8.38
C LYS A 52 -14.41 40.62 9.40
N PRO A 53 -13.31 41.39 9.35
CA PRO A 53 -13.20 42.60 10.15
C PRO A 53 -14.36 43.54 9.82
N ILE A 54 -14.85 44.26 10.81
CA ILE A 54 -15.86 45.30 10.59
C ILE A 54 -15.21 46.40 9.74
N PRO A 55 -15.86 46.88 8.66
CA PRO A 55 -15.39 48.06 7.94
C PRO A 55 -15.16 49.23 8.93
N PRO A 56 -14.06 49.99 8.83
CA PRO A 56 -13.71 50.98 9.87
C PRO A 56 -14.84 51.96 10.20
N ILE A 57 -15.56 52.44 9.17
CA ILE A 57 -16.68 53.38 9.34
C ILE A 57 -17.82 52.72 10.12
N GLU A 58 -18.19 51.48 9.77
CA GLU A 58 -19.22 50.72 10.46
C GLU A 58 -18.82 50.44 11.93
N GLU A 59 -17.55 50.15 12.19
CA GLU A 59 -17.02 49.95 13.55
C GLU A 59 -17.17 51.22 14.39
N PHE A 60 -16.77 52.37 13.85
CA PHE A 60 -16.89 53.65 14.55
C PHE A 60 -18.35 54.07 14.77
N ILE A 61 -19.26 53.74 13.85
CA ILE A 61 -20.71 53.95 14.03
C ILE A 61 -21.24 53.07 15.17
N LEU A 62 -20.87 51.78 15.20
CA LEU A 62 -21.26 50.88 16.30
C LEU A 62 -20.74 51.39 17.65
N LYS A 63 -19.49 51.89 17.71
CA LYS A 63 -18.93 52.53 18.91
C LYS A 63 -19.68 53.80 19.30
N ALA A 64 -19.99 54.67 18.34
CA ALA A 64 -20.75 55.90 18.55
C ALA A 64 -22.14 55.62 19.15
N ILE A 65 -22.86 54.64 18.61
CA ILE A 65 -24.16 54.21 19.13
C ILE A 65 -24.03 53.57 20.51
N ASN A 66 -22.97 52.79 20.75
CA ASN A 66 -22.72 52.18 22.06
C ASN A 66 -22.50 53.22 23.17
N ILE A 67 -21.85 54.35 22.86
CA ILE A 67 -21.63 55.44 23.81
C ILE A 67 -22.82 56.42 23.93
N GLY A 68 -23.87 56.23 23.12
CA GLY A 68 -25.14 56.95 23.24
C GLY A 68 -25.46 57.95 22.12
N LEU A 69 -24.65 58.05 21.06
CA LEU A 69 -24.97 58.88 19.89
C LEU A 69 -26.02 58.16 19.04
N SER A 70 -27.19 58.77 18.86
CA SER A 70 -28.38 58.03 18.43
C SER A 70 -29.06 58.59 17.18
N SER A 71 -28.64 59.75 16.69
CA SER A 71 -29.12 60.35 15.44
C SER A 71 -28.06 60.32 14.32
N LEU A 72 -28.51 60.37 13.07
CA LEU A 72 -27.62 60.42 11.90
C LEU A 72 -26.69 61.65 11.96
N GLU A 73 -27.26 62.80 12.33
CA GLU A 73 -26.56 64.08 12.46
C GLU A 73 -25.50 64.05 13.55
N GLU A 74 -25.83 63.52 14.74
CA GLU A 74 -24.89 63.37 15.87
C GLU A 74 -23.69 62.49 15.49
N ILE A 75 -23.96 61.35 14.85
CA ILE A 75 -22.93 60.40 14.44
C ILE A 75 -22.05 61.00 13.34
N SER A 76 -22.64 61.66 12.34
CA SER A 76 -21.92 62.35 11.26
C SER A 76 -21.03 63.46 11.79
N TYR A 77 -21.55 64.32 12.68
CA TYR A 77 -20.81 65.40 13.31
C TYR A 77 -19.66 64.88 14.18
N PHE A 78 -19.92 63.87 15.01
CA PHE A 78 -18.90 63.30 15.90
C PHE A 78 -17.75 62.62 15.14
N LEU A 79 -18.06 61.91 14.06
CA LEU A 79 -17.06 61.23 13.24
C LEU A 79 -16.38 62.14 12.22
N GLY A 80 -16.89 63.36 11.99
CA GLY A 80 -16.37 64.29 10.99
C GLY A 80 -16.52 63.79 9.56
N LEU A 81 -17.57 63.01 9.28
CA LEU A 81 -17.84 62.40 7.98
C LEU A 81 -19.15 62.93 7.39
N GLU A 82 -19.26 62.98 6.06
CA GLU A 82 -20.48 63.39 5.38
C GLU A 82 -21.66 62.45 5.69
N GLU A 83 -22.86 63.01 5.88
CA GLU A 83 -24.07 62.24 6.23
C GLU A 83 -24.38 61.11 5.23
N LEU A 84 -24.06 61.29 3.94
CA LEU A 84 -24.26 60.26 2.92
C LEU A 84 -23.46 58.99 3.22
N ILE A 85 -22.20 59.13 3.66
CA ILE A 85 -21.31 58.02 3.99
C ILE A 85 -21.82 57.26 5.22
N ILE A 86 -22.28 58.01 6.23
CA ILE A 86 -22.88 57.43 7.45
C ILE A 86 -24.18 56.72 7.11
N LYS A 87 -25.02 57.31 6.27
CA LYS A 87 -26.31 56.76 5.87
C LYS A 87 -26.17 55.39 5.21
N ASP A 88 -25.25 55.24 4.26
CA ASP A 88 -24.99 53.95 3.60
C ASP A 88 -24.50 52.89 4.61
N SER A 89 -23.62 53.28 5.53
CA SER A 89 -23.09 52.40 6.58
C SER A 89 -24.17 51.98 7.58
N ILE A 90 -25.07 52.89 7.97
CA ILE A 90 -26.23 52.61 8.82
C ILE A 90 -27.19 51.65 8.12
N ILE A 91 -27.42 51.81 6.81
CA ILE A 91 -28.25 50.88 6.03
C ILE A 91 -27.66 49.48 6.07
N ASN A 92 -26.35 49.32 5.84
CA ASN A 92 -25.66 48.03 5.90
C ASN A 92 -25.75 47.42 7.30
N LEU A 93 -25.45 48.19 8.36
CA LEU A 93 -25.52 47.73 9.74
C LEU A 93 -26.93 47.30 10.15
N ARG A 94 -27.96 47.99 9.64
CA ARG A 94 -29.36 47.62 9.88
C ARG A 94 -29.75 46.35 9.13
N GLN A 95 -29.37 46.23 7.85
CA GLN A 95 -29.60 45.00 7.07
C GLN A 95 -28.89 43.79 7.68
N ALA A 96 -27.72 44.00 8.29
CA ALA A 96 -26.99 43.00 9.05
C ALA A 96 -27.54 42.78 10.47
N GLU A 97 -28.63 43.45 10.86
CA GLU A 97 -29.31 43.37 12.17
C GLU A 97 -28.41 43.78 13.35
N ASN A 98 -27.36 44.58 13.13
CA ASN A 98 -26.50 45.08 14.20
C ASN A 98 -27.12 46.29 14.92
N ILE A 99 -27.91 47.09 14.21
CA ILE A 99 -28.61 48.25 14.77
C ILE A 99 -30.09 48.20 14.39
N ASP A 100 -30.93 48.81 15.22
CA ASP A 100 -32.33 49.01 14.90
C ASP A 100 -32.80 50.42 15.33
N LEU A 101 -33.88 50.87 14.72
CA LEU A 101 -34.45 52.19 14.93
C LEU A 101 -35.61 52.06 15.92
N ILE A 102 -35.42 52.59 17.13
CA ILE A 102 -36.40 52.46 18.21
C ILE A 102 -37.03 53.83 18.48
N ALA A 103 -38.36 53.85 18.56
CA ALA A 103 -39.09 55.01 19.05
C ALA A 103 -39.24 54.90 20.57
N SER A 104 -38.78 55.91 21.30
CA SER A 104 -38.99 56.00 22.75
C SER A 104 -40.48 56.25 23.05
N LEU A 105 -41.08 55.50 23.97
CA LEU A 105 -42.49 55.63 24.36
C LEU A 105 -42.83 57.09 24.73
N GLY A 106 -43.71 57.72 23.95
CA GLY A 106 -44.15 59.11 24.16
C GLY A 106 -43.31 60.18 23.47
N SER A 107 -42.30 59.81 22.66
CA SER A 107 -41.48 60.74 21.87
C SER A 107 -41.68 60.50 20.37
N SER A 108 -41.69 61.57 19.57
CA SER A 108 -41.64 61.49 18.09
C SER A 108 -40.23 61.23 17.56
N ILE A 109 -39.22 61.20 18.44
CA ILE A 109 -37.81 61.04 18.09
C ILE A 109 -37.49 59.55 17.99
N GLN A 110 -36.90 59.19 16.85
CA GLN A 110 -36.40 57.84 16.56
C GLN A 110 -34.90 57.80 16.83
N GLU A 111 -34.46 56.81 17.61
CA GLU A 111 -33.08 56.65 18.04
C GLU A 111 -32.51 55.34 17.48
N TRP A 112 -31.32 55.40 16.89
CA TRP A 112 -30.56 54.21 16.54
C TRP A 112 -30.01 53.57 17.82
N LYS A 113 -30.26 52.27 18.00
CA LYS A 113 -29.72 51.49 19.12
C LYS A 113 -29.09 50.20 18.63
N LEU A 114 -28.04 49.77 19.33
CA LEU A 114 -27.45 48.45 19.12
C LEU A 114 -28.46 47.36 19.47
N THR A 115 -28.60 46.38 18.58
CA THR A 115 -29.29 45.13 18.91
C THR A 115 -28.41 44.27 19.81
N LYS A 116 -28.94 43.16 20.34
CA LYS A 116 -28.11 42.16 21.05
C LYS A 116 -26.97 41.64 20.17
N LYS A 117 -27.24 41.43 18.87
CA LYS A 117 -26.25 41.02 17.87
C LYS A 117 -25.20 42.11 17.66
N GLY A 118 -25.61 43.37 17.52
CA GLY A 118 -24.68 44.50 17.34
C GLY A 118 -23.71 44.69 18.48
N LYS A 119 -24.14 44.47 19.73
CA LYS A 119 -23.24 44.47 20.89
C LYS A 119 -22.18 43.37 20.79
N THR A 120 -22.57 42.14 20.47
CA THR A 120 -21.62 41.02 20.27
C THR A 120 -20.71 41.26 19.07
N THR A 121 -21.22 41.77 17.94
CA THR A 121 -20.42 42.14 16.76
C THR A 121 -19.35 43.16 17.12
N LEU A 122 -19.71 44.19 17.90
CA LEU A 122 -18.79 45.23 18.35
C LEU A 122 -17.75 44.68 19.34
N GLU A 123 -18.15 43.81 20.29
CA GLU A 123 -17.25 43.16 21.25
C GLU A 123 -16.25 42.22 20.56
N GLU A 124 -16.68 41.45 19.55
CA GLU A 124 -15.82 40.52 18.81
C GLU A 124 -15.03 41.19 17.66
N ALA A 125 -15.32 42.46 17.35
CA ALA A 125 -14.77 43.24 16.24
C ALA A 125 -14.85 42.53 14.86
N ARG A 126 -15.87 41.69 14.65
CA ARG A 126 -16.03 40.87 13.44
C ARG A 126 -17.49 40.77 13.00
N ILE A 127 -17.72 40.85 11.69
CA ILE A 127 -19.01 40.54 11.05
C ILE A 127 -18.97 39.11 10.55
N ILE A 128 -20.06 38.37 10.79
CA ILE A 128 -20.25 37.00 10.31
C ILE A 128 -21.09 37.05 9.02
N THR A 129 -20.50 36.66 7.89
CA THR A 129 -21.21 36.58 6.59
C THR A 129 -21.16 35.18 5.99
N PRO A 130 -22.27 34.63 5.47
CA PRO A 130 -22.24 33.40 4.68
C PRO A 130 -21.45 33.58 3.37
N GLU A 131 -20.60 32.62 3.05
CA GLU A 131 -19.81 32.57 1.82
C GLU A 131 -19.90 31.18 1.19
N GLU A 132 -20.08 31.12 -0.13
CA GLU A 132 -19.99 29.89 -0.91
C GLU A 132 -18.56 29.67 -1.39
N ARG A 133 -18.00 28.51 -1.06
CA ARG A 133 -16.61 28.19 -1.38
C ARG A 133 -16.46 26.78 -1.93
N GLY A 134 -15.64 26.68 -2.97
CA GLY A 134 -15.29 25.42 -3.59
C GLY A 134 -14.20 24.68 -2.81
N TYR A 135 -14.43 23.40 -2.54
CA TYR A 135 -13.49 22.49 -1.89
C TYR A 135 -13.32 21.22 -2.71
N GLN A 136 -12.12 20.63 -2.62
CA GLN A 136 -11.82 19.34 -3.24
C GLN A 136 -11.53 18.31 -2.15
N ILE A 137 -12.33 17.25 -2.13
CA ILE A 137 -12.17 16.11 -1.23
C ILE A 137 -12.04 14.81 -2.02
N ASN A 138 -11.52 13.77 -1.37
CA ASN A 138 -11.52 12.41 -1.90
C ASN A 138 -12.58 11.58 -1.16
N PHE A 139 -13.21 10.68 -1.90
CA PHE A 139 -14.25 9.79 -1.41
C PHE A 139 -13.84 8.35 -1.71
N ASP A 140 -13.71 7.54 -0.66
CA ASP A 140 -13.38 6.14 -0.75
C ASP A 140 -14.64 5.35 -1.09
N LYS A 141 -14.72 4.78 -2.30
CA LYS A 141 -15.93 4.08 -2.74
C LYS A 141 -16.07 2.69 -2.12
N MET A 142 -14.97 2.10 -1.64
CA MET A 142 -15.02 0.82 -0.92
C MET A 142 -15.58 1.02 0.48
N LEU A 143 -15.07 2.02 1.20
CA LEU A 143 -15.53 2.34 2.55
C LEU A 143 -16.81 3.19 2.57
N TRP A 144 -17.22 3.70 1.42
CA TRP A 144 -18.36 4.60 1.21
C TRP A 144 -18.34 5.83 2.13
N LYS A 145 -17.18 6.49 2.22
CA LYS A 145 -17.02 7.71 3.04
C LYS A 145 -15.96 8.68 2.51
N PRO A 146 -16.06 9.98 2.84
CA PRO A 146 -14.96 10.91 2.65
C PRO A 146 -13.71 10.45 3.39
N ARG A 147 -12.55 10.53 2.74
CA ARG A 147 -11.28 10.11 3.35
C ARG A 147 -10.13 10.96 2.85
N ARG A 148 -9.18 11.21 3.75
CA ARG A 148 -7.90 11.81 3.44
C ARG A 148 -6.88 10.76 3.03
N TYR A 149 -6.09 11.07 2.01
CA TYR A 149 -5.13 10.12 1.42
C TYR A 149 -3.66 10.56 1.63
N GLY A 150 -3.41 11.65 2.36
CA GLY A 150 -2.05 12.12 2.70
C GLY A 150 -1.18 12.36 1.47
N SER A 151 -0.01 11.71 1.41
CA SER A 151 0.94 11.77 0.27
C SER A 151 0.34 11.35 -1.09
N TRP A 152 -0.79 10.63 -1.07
CA TRP A 152 -1.50 10.18 -2.27
C TRP A 152 -2.48 11.21 -2.83
N GLU A 153 -2.68 12.37 -2.20
CA GLU A 153 -3.67 13.35 -2.67
C GLU A 153 -3.32 14.00 -4.02
N ASP A 154 -2.04 13.97 -4.37
CA ASP A 154 -1.55 14.42 -5.67
C ASP A 154 -2.07 13.51 -6.79
N ASN A 155 -2.55 14.12 -7.87
CA ASN A 155 -3.08 13.42 -9.05
C ASN A 155 -2.05 12.49 -9.75
N LYS A 156 -0.78 12.53 -9.32
CA LYS A 156 0.29 11.67 -9.85
C LYS A 156 0.33 10.29 -9.16
N SER A 157 -0.11 10.22 -7.90
CA SER A 157 -0.04 8.99 -7.10
C SER A 157 -1.29 8.12 -7.31
N LEU A 158 -2.48 8.74 -7.44
CA LEU A 158 -3.70 8.01 -7.79
C LEU A 158 -3.74 7.65 -9.28
N LEU A 159 -4.12 6.42 -9.57
CA LEU A 159 -4.17 5.87 -10.92
C LEU A 159 -5.47 6.25 -11.64
N ARG A 160 -5.38 6.48 -12.95
CA ARG A 160 -6.56 6.55 -13.83
C ARG A 160 -6.83 5.18 -14.44
N HIS A 161 -8.04 5.00 -14.99
CA HIS A 161 -8.43 3.75 -15.65
C HIS A 161 -7.48 3.34 -16.80
N LYS A 162 -6.86 4.31 -17.50
CA LYS A 162 -5.81 4.03 -18.51
C LYS A 162 -4.55 3.42 -17.88
N ASN A 163 -4.14 3.86 -16.70
CA ASN A 163 -3.00 3.30 -15.99
C ASN A 163 -3.28 1.86 -15.55
N LEU A 164 -4.51 1.58 -15.09
CA LEU A 164 -4.90 0.21 -14.73
C LEU A 164 -4.74 -0.76 -15.91
N LYS A 165 -5.31 -0.40 -17.07
CA LYS A 165 -5.23 -1.23 -18.29
C LYS A 165 -3.79 -1.44 -18.78
N ASN A 166 -2.99 -0.38 -18.80
CA ASN A 166 -1.62 -0.45 -19.31
C ASN A 166 -0.71 -1.32 -18.42
N ASN A 167 -1.02 -1.40 -17.13
CA ASN A 167 -0.21 -2.12 -16.14
C ASN A 167 -0.85 -3.44 -15.70
N ASN A 168 -1.97 -3.87 -16.32
CA ASN A 168 -2.75 -5.05 -15.94
C ASN A 168 -3.16 -5.07 -14.44
N ILE A 169 -3.47 -3.90 -13.88
CA ILE A 169 -3.92 -3.78 -12.48
C ILE A 169 -5.43 -4.03 -12.43
N VAL A 170 -5.86 -4.92 -11.54
CA VAL A 170 -7.27 -5.33 -11.41
C VAL A 170 -8.07 -4.25 -10.70
N GLU A 171 -9.18 -3.79 -11.29
CA GLU A 171 -10.09 -2.84 -10.65
C GLU A 171 -10.97 -3.55 -9.61
N ILE A 172 -10.91 -3.12 -8.34
CA ILE A 172 -11.77 -3.66 -7.29
C ILE A 172 -13.17 -3.05 -7.37
N PRO A 173 -14.24 -3.86 -7.34
CA PRO A 173 -15.60 -3.38 -7.37
C PRO A 173 -15.97 -2.79 -6.02
N TYR A 174 -16.83 -1.77 -6.03
CA TYR A 174 -17.33 -1.10 -4.84
C TYR A 174 -18.84 -1.25 -4.70
N TYR A 175 -19.32 -1.14 -3.47
CA TYR A 175 -20.74 -1.16 -3.13
C TYR A 175 -21.07 0.01 -2.19
N PRO A 176 -22.20 0.72 -2.42
CA PRO A 176 -23.16 0.58 -3.52
C PRO A 176 -22.57 0.94 -4.89
N ALA A 177 -23.04 0.26 -5.94
CA ALA A 177 -22.57 0.43 -7.33
C ALA A 177 -23.17 1.68 -8.01
N ARG A 178 -23.09 2.84 -7.33
CA ARG A 178 -23.54 4.15 -7.83
C ARG A 178 -22.49 5.22 -7.56
N THR A 179 -22.70 6.43 -8.08
CA THR A 179 -21.85 7.58 -7.76
C THR A 179 -22.27 8.22 -6.43
N PRO A 180 -21.33 8.70 -5.60
CA PRO A 180 -21.66 9.42 -4.37
C PRO A 180 -22.45 10.72 -4.65
N GLU A 181 -23.45 10.97 -3.82
CA GLU A 181 -24.29 12.16 -3.82
C GLU A 181 -24.02 13.00 -2.56
N LEU A 182 -24.59 14.21 -2.49
CA LEU A 182 -24.42 15.09 -1.33
C LEU A 182 -24.86 14.43 -0.02
N ALA A 183 -25.92 13.61 -0.08
CA ALA A 183 -26.44 12.87 1.08
C ALA A 183 -25.46 11.80 1.60
N ASP A 184 -24.51 11.35 0.78
CA ASP A 184 -23.47 10.40 1.20
C ASP A 184 -22.28 11.09 1.87
N LEU A 185 -22.22 12.43 1.84
CA LEU A 185 -21.11 13.21 2.39
C LEU A 185 -21.47 13.67 3.82
N ASN A 186 -20.90 13.01 4.82
CA ASN A 186 -21.02 13.45 6.20
C ASN A 186 -20.31 14.79 6.39
N LEU A 187 -21.04 15.83 6.80
CA LEU A 187 -20.51 17.18 6.96
C LEU A 187 -19.31 17.24 7.92
N LYS A 188 -19.33 16.48 9.03
CA LYS A 188 -18.24 16.47 10.01
C LYS A 188 -16.96 15.87 9.44
N ASP A 189 -17.08 14.81 8.65
CA ASP A 189 -15.92 14.18 7.99
C ASP A 189 -15.33 15.10 6.93
N VAL A 190 -16.20 15.76 6.15
CA VAL A 190 -15.77 16.74 5.13
C VAL A 190 -15.08 17.94 5.78
N GLU A 191 -15.67 18.50 6.83
CA GLU A 191 -15.09 19.62 7.60
C GLU A 191 -13.73 19.25 8.17
N LYS A 192 -13.60 18.08 8.81
CA LYS A 192 -12.33 17.57 9.33
C LYS A 192 -11.27 17.47 8.24
N ILE A 193 -11.61 16.89 7.08
CA ILE A 193 -10.67 16.77 5.95
C ILE A 193 -10.22 18.13 5.45
N ILE A 194 -11.13 19.10 5.35
CA ILE A 194 -10.81 20.44 4.87
C ILE A 194 -9.90 21.17 5.88
N GLN A 195 -10.24 21.16 7.16
CA GLN A 195 -9.44 21.79 8.22
C GLN A 195 -8.02 21.22 8.24
N GLU A 196 -7.87 19.91 8.12
CA GLU A 196 -6.56 19.25 8.04
C GLU A 196 -5.74 19.72 6.82
N LYS A 197 -6.37 19.91 5.65
CA LYS A 197 -5.69 20.40 4.44
C LYS A 197 -5.28 21.86 4.52
N GLU A 198 -6.08 22.70 5.19
CA GLU A 198 -5.75 24.11 5.39
C GLU A 198 -4.55 24.23 6.33
N ASN A 199 -4.54 23.50 7.44
CA ASN A 199 -3.42 23.48 8.39
C ASN A 199 -2.08 23.02 7.78
N GLU A 200 -2.10 22.09 6.81
CA GLU A 200 -0.87 21.64 6.13
C GLU A 200 -0.24 22.68 5.20
N LYS A 201 -1.07 23.48 4.52
CA LYS A 201 -0.57 24.53 3.62
C LYS A 201 0.08 25.68 4.40
N ASP A 202 -0.37 25.92 5.63
CA ASP A 202 0.06 27.03 6.47
C ASP A 202 1.38 26.79 7.24
N GLY A 203 1.95 25.58 7.14
CA GLY A 203 3.28 25.26 7.69
C GLY A 203 4.45 26.00 7.03
N ARG A 204 4.23 26.73 5.92
CA ARG A 204 5.29 27.39 5.14
C ARG A 204 5.25 28.92 5.05
N ARG A 205 4.27 29.62 5.62
CA ARG A 205 4.27 31.10 5.74
C ARG A 205 3.07 31.54 6.57
N LYS A 206 3.28 31.82 7.86
CA LYS A 206 2.30 32.60 8.62
C LYS A 206 2.52 34.09 8.31
N LYS A 207 1.65 34.70 7.50
CA LYS A 207 1.29 36.10 7.73
C LYS A 207 0.26 36.11 8.85
N GLU A 208 0.41 37.02 9.81
CA GLU A 208 -0.48 37.10 11.00
C GLU A 208 -1.95 37.36 10.64
N GLU A 209 -2.23 37.92 9.46
CA GLU A 209 -3.58 38.25 8.99
C GLU A 209 -4.46 37.04 8.61
N GLU A 210 -3.88 35.87 8.31
CA GLU A 210 -4.66 34.69 7.87
C GLU A 210 -5.03 33.72 9.02
N ARG A 211 -4.49 33.93 10.24
CA ARG A 211 -4.76 33.07 11.41
C ARG A 211 -6.22 33.12 11.90
N ASP A 212 -7.00 34.09 11.42
CA ASP A 212 -8.30 34.44 12.00
C ASP A 212 -9.53 33.96 11.23
N PHE A 213 -9.35 33.26 10.10
CA PHE A 213 -10.45 32.64 9.38
C PHE A 213 -10.82 31.27 9.96
N LYS A 214 -11.28 31.27 11.20
CA LYS A 214 -12.07 30.14 11.74
C LYS A 214 -13.39 30.12 10.96
N ARG A 215 -13.43 29.36 9.87
CA ARG A 215 -14.61 29.22 9.01
C ARG A 215 -15.53 28.19 9.64
N ASP A 216 -16.74 28.59 9.99
CA ASP A 216 -17.73 27.65 10.52
C ASP A 216 -18.51 27.04 9.35
N PHE A 217 -18.45 25.72 9.16
CA PHE A 217 -19.17 25.04 8.09
C PHE A 217 -20.66 24.96 8.39
N ILE A 218 -21.50 25.47 7.50
CA ILE A 218 -22.96 25.42 7.63
C ILE A 218 -23.51 24.18 6.94
N GLY A 219 -23.05 23.91 5.71
CA GLY A 219 -23.59 22.79 4.93
C GLY A 219 -22.97 22.66 3.54
N LEU A 220 -23.26 21.53 2.89
CA LEU A 220 -22.83 21.24 1.52
C LEU A 220 -23.93 21.67 0.55
N LYS A 221 -23.60 22.54 -0.41
CA LYS A 221 -24.57 23.11 -1.35
C LYS A 221 -24.72 22.24 -2.61
N LYS A 222 -23.61 21.96 -3.30
CA LYS A 222 -23.62 21.14 -4.52
C LYS A 222 -22.30 20.44 -4.80
N ILE A 223 -22.36 19.35 -5.57
CA ILE A 223 -21.18 18.72 -6.17
C ILE A 223 -21.04 19.24 -7.61
N GLU A 224 -19.94 19.94 -7.89
CA GLU A 224 -19.64 20.52 -9.20
C GLU A 224 -19.11 19.45 -10.17
N ARG A 225 -18.20 18.61 -9.69
CA ARG A 225 -17.49 17.64 -10.53
C ARG A 225 -17.07 16.41 -9.74
N ARG A 226 -17.06 15.27 -10.42
CA ARG A 226 -16.55 13.98 -9.92
C ARG A 226 -15.54 13.43 -10.89
N ASP A 227 -14.35 13.12 -10.41
CA ASP A 227 -13.31 12.44 -11.18
C ASP A 227 -13.01 11.09 -10.53
N ASN A 228 -13.05 10.01 -11.33
CA ASN A 228 -12.76 8.67 -10.85
C ASN A 228 -11.27 8.36 -10.96
N PHE A 229 -10.73 7.84 -9.85
CA PHE A 229 -9.36 7.43 -9.68
C PHE A 229 -9.29 6.09 -8.94
N PHE A 230 -8.09 5.54 -8.81
CA PHE A 230 -7.83 4.32 -8.08
C PHE A 230 -6.59 4.47 -7.21
N GLN A 231 -6.71 4.12 -5.94
CA GLN A 231 -5.56 3.95 -5.06
C GLN A 231 -4.94 2.57 -5.35
N PRO A 232 -3.69 2.48 -5.77
CA PRO A 232 -3.02 1.19 -5.92
C PRO A 232 -2.86 0.52 -4.55
N ALA A 233 -3.03 -0.78 -4.55
CA ALA A 233 -2.91 -1.65 -3.40
C ALA A 233 -2.52 -3.06 -3.89
N LEU A 234 -2.18 -3.94 -2.95
CA LEU A 234 -2.05 -5.36 -3.22
C LEU A 234 -3.26 -6.09 -2.62
N ALA A 235 -3.91 -6.93 -3.41
CA ALA A 235 -4.88 -7.90 -2.91
C ALA A 235 -4.14 -9.19 -2.56
N LEU A 236 -4.21 -9.62 -1.30
CA LEU A 236 -3.69 -10.89 -0.84
C LEU A 236 -4.86 -11.88 -0.76
N VAL A 237 -4.77 -12.93 -1.56
CA VAL A 237 -5.79 -13.96 -1.70
C VAL A 237 -5.37 -15.16 -0.87
N TYR A 238 -6.26 -15.59 0.00
CA TYR A 238 -6.06 -16.72 0.91
C TYR A 238 -7.06 -17.83 0.61
N LYS A 239 -6.58 -19.07 0.67
CA LYS A 239 -7.42 -20.27 0.61
C LYS A 239 -7.38 -20.99 1.95
N GLN A 240 -8.53 -21.41 2.45
CA GLN A 240 -8.60 -22.21 3.67
C GLN A 240 -7.86 -23.54 3.48
N LYS A 241 -7.00 -23.91 4.43
CA LYS A 241 -6.23 -25.17 4.37
C LYS A 241 -7.16 -26.40 4.41
N GLN A 242 -8.18 -26.35 5.27
CA GLN A 242 -9.20 -27.38 5.41
C GLN A 242 -10.57 -26.79 5.06
N GLY A 243 -10.98 -26.91 3.80
CA GLY A 243 -12.26 -26.41 3.31
C GLY A 243 -12.17 -25.82 1.92
N ASN A 244 -13.18 -25.05 1.54
CA ASN A 244 -13.24 -24.37 0.24
C ASN A 244 -13.53 -22.87 0.37
N ASP A 245 -13.32 -22.31 1.56
CA ASP A 245 -13.46 -20.88 1.79
C ASP A 245 -12.21 -20.12 1.33
N TRP A 246 -12.46 -18.88 0.91
CA TRP A 246 -11.43 -17.98 0.42
C TRP A 246 -11.61 -16.63 1.07
N GLN A 247 -10.50 -16.00 1.41
CA GLN A 247 -10.47 -14.66 1.98
C GLN A 247 -9.59 -13.77 1.13
N ILE A 248 -9.97 -12.50 1.01
CA ILE A 248 -9.21 -11.49 0.27
C ILE A 248 -9.05 -10.30 1.19
N THR A 249 -7.82 -9.91 1.43
CA THR A 249 -7.46 -8.70 2.16
C THR A 249 -6.66 -7.76 1.27
N PHE A 250 -6.49 -6.52 1.70
CA PHE A 250 -5.81 -5.48 0.92
C PHE A 250 -4.67 -4.89 1.72
N ALA A 251 -3.46 -4.91 1.16
CA ALA A 251 -2.33 -4.16 1.67
C ALA A 251 -2.22 -2.81 0.93
N ILE A 252 -2.24 -1.72 1.69
CA ILE A 252 -2.07 -0.34 1.20
C ILE A 252 -0.79 0.18 1.84
N ASP A 253 0.16 0.66 1.04
CA ASP A 253 1.49 1.08 1.53
C ASP A 253 2.18 0.00 2.39
N GLY A 254 2.08 -1.27 1.96
CA GLY A 254 2.67 -2.41 2.67
C GLY A 254 1.97 -2.81 3.97
N ARG A 255 0.79 -2.24 4.29
CA ARG A 255 0.04 -2.54 5.53
C ARG A 255 -1.37 -3.06 5.23
N ILE A 256 -1.76 -4.14 5.92
CA ILE A 256 -3.12 -4.70 5.81
C ILE A 256 -4.17 -3.67 6.25
N SER A 257 -5.26 -3.59 5.48
CA SER A 257 -6.41 -2.76 5.77
C SER A 257 -7.66 -3.59 6.01
N GLU A 258 -7.88 -3.96 7.28
CA GLU A 258 -9.05 -4.74 7.72
C GLU A 258 -10.38 -4.06 7.38
N VAL A 259 -10.41 -2.73 7.35
CA VAL A 259 -11.59 -1.96 6.96
C VAL A 259 -11.96 -2.19 5.49
N HIS A 260 -10.98 -2.32 4.60
CA HIS A 260 -11.21 -2.63 3.18
C HIS A 260 -11.56 -4.10 2.98
N GLU A 261 -10.92 -5.01 3.71
CA GLU A 261 -11.28 -6.43 3.73
C GLU A 261 -12.75 -6.63 4.15
N SER A 262 -13.15 -5.98 5.25
CA SER A 262 -14.52 -6.00 5.74
C SER A 262 -15.50 -5.41 4.72
N ALA A 263 -15.16 -4.27 4.10
CA ALA A 263 -15.98 -3.64 3.08
C ALA A 263 -16.13 -4.53 1.83
N PHE A 264 -15.03 -5.12 1.35
CA PHE A 264 -15.04 -6.05 0.23
C PHE A 264 -15.87 -7.29 0.54
N THR A 265 -15.73 -7.86 1.74
CA THR A 265 -16.50 -9.02 2.18
C THR A 265 -18.00 -8.73 2.18
N ARG A 266 -18.41 -7.56 2.70
CA ARG A 266 -19.81 -7.11 2.70
C ARG A 266 -20.37 -6.81 1.31
N SER A 267 -19.53 -6.42 0.36
CA SER A 267 -19.97 -6.14 -1.01
C SER A 267 -20.51 -7.41 -1.70
N LYS A 268 -21.58 -7.27 -2.49
CA LYS A 268 -22.20 -8.36 -3.25
C LYS A 268 -22.36 -7.97 -4.72
N GLY A 269 -22.30 -8.93 -5.62
CA GLY A 269 -22.66 -8.75 -7.03
C GLY A 269 -21.79 -9.51 -8.03
N PRO A 270 -22.25 -9.68 -9.27
CA PRO A 270 -21.62 -10.55 -10.28
C PRO A 270 -20.21 -10.09 -10.68
N LYS A 271 -19.90 -8.79 -10.57
CA LYS A 271 -18.55 -8.27 -10.80
C LYS A 271 -17.55 -8.77 -9.76
N LYS A 272 -17.95 -8.86 -8.49
CA LYS A 272 -17.13 -9.42 -7.42
C LYS A 272 -16.87 -10.91 -7.66
N ASP A 273 -17.90 -11.67 -8.00
CA ASP A 273 -17.77 -13.12 -8.23
C ASP A 273 -16.81 -13.42 -9.39
N ARG A 274 -16.88 -12.62 -10.47
CA ARG A 274 -15.94 -12.72 -11.59
C ARG A 274 -14.50 -12.44 -11.17
N ILE A 275 -14.26 -11.37 -10.40
CA ILE A 275 -12.92 -11.01 -9.94
C ILE A 275 -12.39 -12.07 -8.97
N ILE A 276 -13.23 -12.57 -8.05
CA ILE A 276 -12.86 -13.69 -7.18
C ILE A 276 -12.47 -14.92 -8.01
N LYS A 277 -13.20 -15.23 -9.09
CA LYS A 277 -12.86 -16.34 -9.99
C LYS A 277 -11.51 -16.11 -10.69
N GLU A 278 -11.29 -14.93 -11.24
CA GLU A 278 -10.03 -14.54 -11.90
C GLU A 278 -8.84 -14.63 -10.93
N LEU A 279 -9.02 -14.19 -9.69
CA LEU A 279 -8.02 -14.29 -8.63
C LEU A 279 -7.75 -15.74 -8.17
N LYS A 280 -8.75 -16.64 -8.29
CA LYS A 280 -8.66 -18.06 -7.90
C LYS A 280 -7.99 -18.95 -8.97
N GLU A 281 -8.22 -18.69 -10.25
CA GLU A 281 -7.77 -19.55 -11.36
C GLU A 281 -6.24 -19.61 -11.51
N SER A 282 -5.52 -18.59 -11.03
CA SER A 282 -4.05 -18.54 -11.05
C SER A 282 -3.38 -19.62 -10.16
N PHE A 283 -4.06 -20.06 -9.09
CA PHE A 283 -3.45 -20.84 -7.99
C PHE A 283 -3.43 -22.37 -8.19
N SER A 284 -4.55 -22.97 -8.60
CA SER A 284 -4.70 -24.44 -8.54
C SER A 284 -3.76 -25.20 -9.48
N THR A 285 -3.24 -24.53 -10.51
CA THR A 285 -2.41 -25.14 -11.54
C THR A 285 -0.96 -25.30 -11.09
N GLN A 286 -0.40 -24.34 -10.35
CA GLN A 286 1.03 -24.26 -10.08
C GLN A 286 1.50 -25.20 -8.97
N ILE A 287 0.74 -25.29 -7.86
CA ILE A 287 1.00 -26.30 -6.82
C ILE A 287 0.89 -27.72 -7.40
N ARG A 288 -0.16 -27.96 -8.21
CA ARG A 288 -0.35 -29.27 -8.83
C ARG A 288 0.82 -29.61 -9.75
N TYR A 289 1.29 -28.65 -10.53
CA TYR A 289 2.45 -28.80 -11.40
C TYR A 289 3.74 -29.10 -10.62
N ALA A 290 4.02 -28.36 -9.55
CA ALA A 290 5.20 -28.60 -8.71
C ALA A 290 5.19 -30.01 -8.08
N LYS A 291 4.02 -30.46 -7.59
CA LYS A 291 3.87 -31.82 -7.03
C LYS A 291 4.02 -32.92 -8.08
N ILE A 292 3.46 -32.73 -9.28
CA ILE A 292 3.61 -33.67 -10.41
C ILE A 292 5.08 -33.76 -10.82
N LEU A 293 5.75 -32.62 -11.00
CA LEU A 293 7.18 -32.59 -11.35
C LEU A 293 8.06 -33.25 -10.29
N ALA A 294 7.79 -32.97 -9.02
CA ALA A 294 8.52 -33.59 -7.92
C ALA A 294 8.37 -35.10 -7.94
N LYS A 295 7.14 -35.60 -8.17
CA LYS A 295 6.88 -37.04 -8.35
C LYS A 295 7.65 -37.61 -9.55
N GLU A 296 7.62 -36.93 -10.70
CA GLU A 296 8.31 -37.38 -11.91
C GLU A 296 9.84 -37.42 -11.74
N LYS A 297 10.42 -36.47 -11.03
CA LYS A 297 11.88 -36.32 -10.89
C LYS A 297 12.49 -37.04 -9.70
N PHE A 298 11.73 -37.23 -8.63
CA PHE A 298 12.27 -37.78 -7.38
C PHE A 298 11.54 -39.04 -6.90
N GLY A 299 10.38 -39.39 -7.49
CA GLY A 299 9.59 -40.55 -7.14
C GLY A 299 8.51 -40.30 -6.08
N ASP A 300 7.61 -41.27 -5.92
CA ASP A 300 6.43 -41.18 -5.06
C ASP A 300 6.76 -41.18 -3.56
N GLU A 301 7.73 -41.99 -3.13
CA GLU A 301 8.17 -42.05 -1.73
C GLU A 301 8.71 -40.70 -1.28
N PHE A 302 9.47 -40.04 -2.16
CA PHE A 302 10.08 -38.75 -1.89
C PHE A 302 9.05 -37.62 -1.81
N LEU A 303 8.02 -37.65 -2.67
CA LEU A 303 6.89 -36.73 -2.57
C LEU A 303 6.10 -36.92 -1.27
N THR A 304 5.90 -38.17 -0.84
CA THR A 304 5.19 -38.48 0.41
C THR A 304 5.94 -37.90 1.61
N LEU A 305 7.26 -38.09 1.66
CA LEU A 305 8.13 -37.54 2.68
C LEU A 305 8.10 -35.99 2.69
N ALA A 306 8.13 -35.35 1.52
CA ALA A 306 8.02 -33.89 1.40
C ALA A 306 6.71 -33.35 1.99
N ILE A 307 5.60 -34.05 1.75
CA ILE A 307 4.29 -33.68 2.30
C ILE A 307 4.26 -33.85 3.82
N GLU A 308 4.92 -34.87 4.35
CA GLU A 308 5.04 -35.08 5.79
C GLU A 308 5.86 -33.98 6.46
N TYR A 309 7.02 -33.62 5.90
CA TYR A 309 7.82 -32.50 6.38
C TYR A 309 7.07 -31.17 6.25
N GLU A 310 6.35 -30.93 5.16
CA GLU A 310 5.52 -29.74 5.00
C GLU A 310 4.48 -29.63 6.13
N LYS A 311 3.80 -30.74 6.47
CA LYS A 311 2.87 -30.77 7.62
C LYS A 311 3.55 -30.46 8.95
N GLN A 312 4.74 -31.01 9.18
CA GLN A 312 5.49 -30.74 10.41
C GLN A 312 5.91 -29.27 10.51
N ILE A 313 6.49 -28.73 9.42
CA ILE A 313 6.87 -27.31 9.33
C ILE A 313 5.66 -26.42 9.54
N ASP A 314 4.53 -26.73 8.90
CA ASP A 314 3.29 -25.95 9.04
C ASP A 314 2.74 -25.99 10.47
N SER A 315 2.78 -27.14 11.15
CA SER A 315 2.37 -27.26 12.54
C SER A 315 3.22 -26.40 13.47
N VAL A 316 4.55 -26.47 13.32
CA VAL A 316 5.50 -25.68 14.13
C VAL A 316 5.35 -24.19 13.82
N ARG A 317 5.20 -23.84 12.54
CA ARG A 317 4.93 -22.48 12.10
C ARG A 317 3.66 -21.94 12.75
N GLU A 318 2.54 -22.68 12.72
CA GLU A 318 1.30 -22.27 13.38
C GLU A 318 1.46 -22.07 14.90
N GLU A 319 2.20 -22.94 15.59
CA GLU A 319 2.49 -22.80 17.02
C GLU A 319 3.29 -21.51 17.31
N ILE A 320 4.37 -21.28 16.55
CA ILE A 320 5.20 -20.07 16.66
C ILE A 320 4.39 -18.82 16.41
N ASN A 321 3.49 -18.86 15.43
CA ASN A 321 2.67 -17.71 15.06
C ASN A 321 1.64 -17.38 16.15
N ASN A 322 1.02 -18.39 16.75
CA ASN A 322 0.13 -18.21 17.87
C ASN A 322 0.86 -17.58 19.07
N ARG A 323 2.06 -18.08 19.39
CA ARG A 323 2.92 -17.47 20.43
C ARG A 323 3.32 -16.04 20.08
N SER A 324 3.80 -15.81 18.86
CA SER A 324 4.25 -14.49 18.40
C SER A 324 3.12 -13.45 18.45
N ASN A 325 1.88 -13.83 18.13
CA ASN A 325 0.72 -12.94 18.24
C ASN A 325 0.39 -12.56 19.69
N ILE A 326 0.50 -13.51 20.62
CA ILE A 326 0.31 -13.26 22.05
C ILE A 326 1.40 -12.29 22.54
N ILE A 327 2.67 -12.56 22.21
CA ILE A 327 3.81 -11.72 22.58
C ILE A 327 3.67 -10.33 21.95
N GLN A 328 3.25 -10.22 20.69
CA GLN A 328 3.06 -8.93 20.01
C GLN A 328 1.97 -8.08 20.68
N THR A 329 0.90 -8.72 21.16
CA THR A 329 -0.15 -8.02 21.93
C THR A 329 0.42 -7.49 23.24
N ASP A 330 1.26 -8.26 23.93
CA ASP A 330 1.93 -7.82 25.15
C ASP A 330 2.93 -6.68 24.87
N ILE A 331 3.68 -6.74 23.76
CA ILE A 331 4.58 -5.68 23.28
C ILE A 331 3.80 -4.38 23.05
N ASP A 332 2.67 -4.44 22.34
CA ASP A 332 1.88 -3.26 22.01
C ASP A 332 1.29 -2.62 23.27
N SER A 333 0.81 -3.45 24.22
CA SER A 333 0.33 -2.97 25.52
C SER A 333 1.44 -2.34 26.37
N THR A 334 2.63 -2.92 26.33
CA THR A 334 3.82 -2.44 27.04
C THR A 334 4.27 -1.10 26.45
N ARG A 335 4.31 -0.96 25.12
CA ARG A 335 4.63 0.30 24.43
C ARG A 335 3.66 1.42 24.77
N GLN A 336 2.35 1.15 24.75
CA GLN A 336 1.34 2.15 25.14
C GLN A 336 1.46 2.59 26.60
N THR A 337 1.95 1.71 27.47
CA THR A 337 2.20 2.03 28.88
C THR A 337 3.47 2.88 29.00
N LEU A 338 4.52 2.53 28.25
CA LEU A 338 5.81 3.23 28.21
C LEU A 338 5.66 4.69 27.74
N GLU A 339 4.74 4.98 26.81
CA GLU A 339 4.42 6.35 26.38
C GLU A 339 3.75 7.22 27.47
N LYS A 340 3.18 6.61 28.51
CA LYS A 340 2.41 7.29 29.57
C LYS A 340 3.14 7.37 30.91
N VAL A 341 4.22 6.61 31.08
CA VAL A 341 4.99 6.52 32.32
C VAL A 341 6.06 7.62 32.33
N ASN A 342 6.12 8.38 33.43
CA ASN A 342 7.12 9.42 33.67
C ASN A 342 8.18 8.99 34.71
N ASP A 343 8.05 7.79 35.28
CA ASP A 343 8.95 7.25 36.30
C ASP A 343 10.09 6.46 35.65
N ASP A 344 11.33 6.83 35.97
CA ASP A 344 12.52 6.27 35.32
C ASP A 344 12.76 4.79 35.69
N GLU A 345 12.46 4.37 36.92
CA GLU A 345 12.58 2.96 37.34
C GLU A 345 11.56 2.06 36.63
N GLN A 346 10.28 2.49 36.58
CA GLN A 346 9.26 1.77 35.83
C GLN A 346 9.55 1.71 34.34
N LYS A 347 10.14 2.77 33.77
CA LYS A 347 10.52 2.79 32.36
C LYS A 347 11.59 1.76 32.05
N VAL A 348 12.63 1.65 32.88
CA VAL A 348 13.68 0.63 32.71
C VAL A 348 13.10 -0.78 32.79
N ALA A 349 12.20 -1.05 33.74
CA ALA A 349 11.55 -2.36 33.86
C ALA A 349 10.68 -2.71 32.63
N LEU A 350 9.95 -1.74 32.06
CA LEU A 350 9.16 -1.93 30.84
C LEU A 350 10.02 -2.12 29.60
N GLU A 351 11.16 -1.43 29.50
CA GLU A 351 12.15 -1.62 28.43
C GLU A 351 12.78 -3.01 28.48
N GLU A 352 13.11 -3.52 29.68
CA GLU A 352 13.63 -4.88 29.87
C GLU A 352 12.57 -5.93 29.47
N LYS A 353 11.32 -5.74 29.89
CA LYS A 353 10.21 -6.61 29.47
C LYS A 353 10.04 -6.63 27.95
N LEU A 354 10.12 -5.46 27.30
CA LEU A 354 10.02 -5.34 25.85
C LEU A 354 11.16 -6.07 25.13
N ASN A 355 12.40 -5.93 25.61
CA ASN A 355 13.55 -6.61 25.03
C ASN A 355 13.46 -8.14 25.16
N ASN A 356 13.02 -8.63 26.33
CA ASN A 356 12.83 -10.07 26.54
C ASN A 356 11.77 -10.66 25.60
N ALA A 357 10.66 -9.94 25.40
CA ALA A 357 9.60 -10.33 24.46
C ALA A 357 10.10 -10.37 23.00
N LEU A 358 10.93 -9.41 22.60
CA LEU A 358 11.51 -9.38 21.25
C LEU A 358 12.52 -10.53 21.03
N GLU A 359 13.35 -10.83 22.03
CA GLU A 359 14.31 -11.93 21.95
C GLU A 359 13.61 -13.29 21.89
N GLU A 360 12.49 -13.47 22.58
CA GLU A 360 11.67 -14.68 22.49
C GLU A 360 11.13 -14.91 21.07
N ILE A 361 10.60 -13.86 20.41
CA ILE A 361 10.15 -13.94 19.00
C ILE A 361 11.31 -14.37 18.10
N LYS A 362 12.48 -13.77 18.29
CA LYS A 362 13.67 -14.09 17.50
C LYS A 362 14.10 -15.55 17.67
N GLN A 363 14.14 -16.05 18.91
CA GLN A 363 14.47 -17.46 19.19
C GLN A 363 13.47 -18.43 18.54
N LEU A 364 12.18 -18.12 18.58
CA LEU A 364 11.16 -18.93 17.90
C LEU A 364 11.38 -18.95 16.38
N GLN A 365 11.73 -17.80 15.78
CA GLN A 365 12.05 -17.72 14.35
C GLN A 365 13.30 -18.54 13.99
N GLU A 366 14.35 -18.47 14.80
CA GLU A 366 15.57 -19.26 14.62
C GLU A 366 15.30 -20.77 14.70
N GLN A 367 14.44 -21.21 15.63
CA GLN A 367 14.02 -22.62 15.72
C GLN A 367 13.31 -23.10 14.44
N LEU A 368 12.42 -22.28 13.89
CA LEU A 368 11.75 -22.59 12.62
C LEU A 368 12.73 -22.66 11.45
N GLU A 369 13.68 -21.73 11.40
CA GLU A 369 14.70 -21.70 10.36
C GLU A 369 15.64 -22.92 10.43
N GLN A 370 16.01 -23.36 11.63
CA GLN A 370 16.77 -24.59 11.85
C GLN A 370 15.99 -25.82 11.36
N LEU A 371 14.70 -25.92 11.69
CA LEU A 371 13.84 -27.00 11.20
C LEU A 371 13.79 -27.02 9.66
N ILE A 372 13.50 -25.86 9.05
CA ILE A 372 13.44 -25.70 7.59
C ILE A 372 14.77 -26.08 6.92
N SER A 373 15.90 -25.68 7.52
CA SER A 373 17.24 -25.92 6.99
C SER A 373 17.67 -27.39 7.11
N SER A 374 17.27 -28.06 8.19
CA SER A 374 17.51 -29.49 8.40
C SER A 374 16.62 -30.40 7.54
N THR A 375 15.57 -29.85 6.95
CA THR A 375 14.61 -30.61 6.13
C THR A 375 15.20 -30.86 4.73
N PRO A 376 15.42 -32.14 4.34
CA PRO A 376 16.09 -32.50 3.10
C PRO A 376 15.25 -32.23 1.83
N ILE A 377 13.93 -32.07 1.98
CA ILE A 377 13.02 -31.72 0.91
C ILE A 377 11.88 -30.84 1.42
N ARG A 378 11.58 -29.76 0.69
CA ARG A 378 10.42 -28.90 0.98
C ARG A 378 9.86 -28.22 -0.26
N PHE A 379 8.61 -27.81 -0.18
CA PHE A 379 8.02 -26.90 -1.16
C PHE A 379 8.43 -25.46 -0.84
N ILE A 380 8.77 -24.70 -1.87
CA ILE A 380 9.15 -23.29 -1.78
C ILE A 380 8.20 -22.43 -2.63
N LYS A 381 8.00 -21.18 -2.21
CA LYS A 381 7.09 -20.22 -2.86
C LYS A 381 7.86 -19.21 -3.70
N THR A 382 7.16 -18.38 -4.47
CA THR A 382 7.75 -17.41 -5.41
C THR A 382 8.91 -16.62 -4.80
N TYR A 383 8.71 -16.06 -3.61
CA TYR A 383 9.64 -15.19 -2.92
C TYR A 383 10.91 -15.89 -2.41
N ASP A 384 10.99 -17.23 -2.46
CA ASP A 384 12.18 -18.00 -2.08
C ASP A 384 13.17 -18.17 -3.23
N HIS A 385 12.68 -18.17 -4.47
CA HIS A 385 13.47 -18.54 -5.65
C HIS A 385 14.61 -17.56 -5.92
N ARG A 386 14.34 -16.25 -5.84
CA ARG A 386 15.34 -15.24 -6.16
C ARG A 386 16.52 -15.25 -5.17
N PRO A 387 16.31 -15.23 -3.83
CA PRO A 387 17.40 -15.41 -2.87
C PRO A 387 18.22 -16.68 -3.10
N LEU A 388 17.57 -17.83 -3.34
CA LEU A 388 18.25 -19.10 -3.60
C LEU A 388 19.05 -19.08 -4.91
N PHE A 389 18.56 -18.39 -5.94
CA PHE A 389 19.31 -18.22 -7.19
C PHE A 389 20.57 -17.39 -6.99
N GLU A 390 20.47 -16.29 -6.24
CA GLU A 390 21.62 -15.46 -5.90
C GLU A 390 22.63 -16.20 -5.02
N GLU A 391 22.14 -17.02 -4.09
CA GLU A 391 22.95 -17.89 -3.26
C GLU A 391 23.71 -18.93 -4.10
N ALA A 392 23.08 -19.56 -5.09
CA ALA A 392 23.75 -20.45 -6.03
C ALA A 392 24.86 -19.71 -6.80
N LEU A 393 24.53 -18.54 -7.38
CA LEU A 393 25.48 -17.72 -8.12
C LEU A 393 26.68 -17.28 -7.27
N LYS A 394 26.46 -16.99 -5.98
CA LYS A 394 27.50 -16.53 -5.07
C LYS A 394 28.37 -17.66 -4.55
N ASN A 395 27.76 -18.80 -4.20
CA ASN A 395 28.36 -19.78 -3.31
C ASN A 395 28.59 -21.18 -3.92
N SER A 396 28.19 -21.46 -5.17
CA SER A 396 28.59 -22.72 -5.81
C SER A 396 30.11 -22.83 -5.96
N GLN A 397 30.66 -24.01 -5.70
CA GLN A 397 32.10 -24.29 -5.60
C GLN A 397 32.61 -25.29 -6.65
N LYS A 398 31.75 -26.22 -7.11
CA LYS A 398 32.13 -27.29 -8.06
C LYS A 398 31.34 -27.20 -9.35
N ARG A 399 30.02 -27.12 -9.27
CA ARG A 399 29.11 -27.09 -10.42
C ARG A 399 27.84 -26.27 -10.16
N LEU A 400 27.37 -25.61 -11.21
CA LEU A 400 26.08 -24.95 -11.28
C LEU A 400 25.35 -25.44 -12.53
N LEU A 401 24.12 -25.95 -12.39
CA LEU A 401 23.23 -26.27 -13.51
C LEU A 401 22.03 -25.33 -13.51
N ILE A 402 21.71 -24.76 -14.67
CA ILE A 402 20.51 -23.97 -14.90
C ILE A 402 19.82 -24.51 -16.15
N ILE A 403 18.56 -24.94 -16.00
CA ILE A 403 17.68 -25.27 -17.13
C ILE A 403 16.47 -24.36 -17.06
N SER A 404 16.16 -23.67 -18.16
CA SER A 404 15.03 -22.73 -18.25
C SER A 404 14.41 -22.80 -19.65
N PRO A 405 13.08 -22.76 -19.81
CA PRO A 405 12.46 -22.83 -21.13
C PRO A 405 12.86 -21.66 -22.03
N TRP A 406 13.04 -20.48 -21.43
CA TRP A 406 13.37 -19.26 -22.17
C TRP A 406 14.55 -18.52 -21.55
N ILE A 407 15.17 -17.68 -22.39
CA ILE A 407 16.09 -16.62 -22.01
C ILE A 407 15.43 -15.30 -22.40
N ARG A 408 15.27 -14.39 -21.42
CA ARG A 408 14.76 -13.02 -21.65
C ARG A 408 15.69 -12.01 -21.01
N ALA A 409 15.92 -10.88 -21.67
CA ALA A 409 16.86 -9.86 -21.20
C ALA A 409 16.47 -9.24 -19.86
N THR A 410 15.18 -9.29 -19.51
CA THR A 410 14.69 -8.82 -18.22
C THR A 410 15.27 -9.61 -17.04
N ALA A 411 15.55 -10.91 -17.23
CA ALA A 411 16.13 -11.77 -16.20
C ALA A 411 17.62 -12.05 -16.47
N THR A 412 17.98 -12.25 -17.74
CA THR A 412 19.35 -12.49 -18.21
C THR A 412 19.99 -11.19 -18.65
N ASN A 413 20.41 -10.39 -17.67
CA ASN A 413 21.06 -9.10 -17.89
C ASN A 413 22.58 -9.17 -17.66
N GLN A 414 23.28 -8.05 -17.83
CA GLN A 414 24.73 -7.99 -17.65
C GLN A 414 25.18 -8.38 -16.23
N TRP A 415 24.37 -8.08 -15.22
CA TRP A 415 24.67 -8.49 -13.84
C TRP A 415 24.74 -10.02 -13.74
N LEU A 416 23.77 -10.74 -14.31
CA LEU A 416 23.76 -12.21 -14.27
C LEU A 416 24.99 -12.79 -14.97
N VAL A 417 25.29 -12.29 -16.18
CA VAL A 417 26.47 -12.73 -16.95
C VAL A 417 27.76 -12.50 -16.15
N ASN A 418 27.88 -11.38 -15.44
CA ASN A 418 29.03 -11.10 -14.57
C ASN A 418 29.10 -12.06 -13.37
N GLN A 419 27.97 -12.48 -12.78
CA GLN A 419 28.00 -13.48 -11.70
C GLN A 419 28.42 -14.86 -12.20
N LEU A 420 27.94 -15.27 -13.38
CA LEU A 420 28.37 -16.51 -14.03
C LEU A 420 29.88 -16.47 -14.34
N GLU A 421 30.40 -15.35 -14.85
CA GLU A 421 31.84 -15.21 -15.09
C GLU A 421 32.66 -15.32 -13.80
N LYS A 422 32.19 -14.76 -12.67
CA LYS A 422 32.87 -14.91 -11.37
C LYS A 422 32.95 -16.37 -10.93
N LEU A 423 31.87 -17.15 -11.11
CA LEU A 423 31.88 -18.58 -10.81
C LEU A 423 32.93 -19.32 -11.65
N VAL A 424 32.91 -19.08 -12.96
CA VAL A 424 33.81 -19.73 -13.91
C VAL A 424 35.27 -19.39 -13.60
N ARG A 425 35.57 -18.14 -13.25
CA ARG A 425 36.92 -17.72 -12.82
C ARG A 425 37.40 -18.39 -11.54
N ARG A 426 36.49 -18.87 -10.68
CA ARG A 426 36.81 -19.70 -9.51
C ARG A 426 36.97 -21.19 -9.83
N GLY A 427 36.84 -21.59 -11.10
CA GLY A 427 36.96 -22.97 -11.55
C GLY A 427 35.65 -23.77 -11.50
N VAL A 428 34.52 -23.13 -11.20
CA VAL A 428 33.21 -23.80 -11.16
C VAL A 428 32.77 -24.18 -12.58
N LYS A 429 32.26 -25.40 -12.76
CA LYS A 429 31.64 -25.83 -14.02
C LYS A 429 30.19 -25.36 -14.10
N VAL A 430 29.86 -24.57 -15.11
CA VAL A 430 28.54 -24.01 -15.33
C VAL A 430 27.87 -24.68 -16.52
N PHE A 431 26.68 -25.22 -16.31
CA PHE A 431 25.89 -25.91 -17.31
C PHE A 431 24.58 -25.16 -17.49
N ILE A 432 24.30 -24.72 -18.72
CA ILE A 432 23.11 -23.95 -19.03
C ILE A 432 22.38 -24.60 -20.21
N GLY A 433 21.19 -25.11 -19.93
CA GLY A 433 20.24 -25.61 -20.91
C GLY A 433 19.08 -24.65 -21.10
N TYR A 434 18.67 -24.43 -22.34
CA TYR A 434 17.46 -23.66 -22.62
C TYR A 434 16.69 -24.19 -23.81
N GLY A 435 15.38 -23.92 -23.90
CA GLY A 435 14.67 -24.19 -25.15
C GLY A 435 13.16 -24.17 -25.07
N TYR A 436 12.56 -23.60 -26.11
CA TYR A 436 11.17 -23.79 -26.50
C TYR A 436 11.13 -23.78 -28.04
N GLY A 437 10.15 -24.47 -28.64
CA GLY A 437 10.14 -24.87 -30.07
C GLY A 437 10.10 -23.74 -31.11
N ASP A 438 10.13 -24.12 -32.39
CA ASP A 438 10.31 -23.24 -33.57
C ASP A 438 9.34 -22.04 -33.68
N LYS A 439 8.20 -22.09 -32.99
CA LYS A 439 7.20 -21.00 -33.00
C LYS A 439 7.66 -19.74 -32.25
N ASP A 440 8.59 -19.87 -31.30
CA ASP A 440 9.02 -18.75 -30.43
C ASP A 440 10.13 -17.88 -31.03
N GLU A 441 10.79 -18.32 -32.11
CA GLU A 441 11.77 -17.48 -32.82
C GLU A 441 11.13 -16.20 -33.39
N LYS A 442 9.83 -16.24 -33.67
CA LYS A 442 9.08 -15.10 -34.23
C LYS A 442 8.75 -14.01 -33.20
N ASP A 443 8.73 -14.34 -31.90
CA ASP A 443 8.39 -13.42 -30.80
C ASP A 443 9.60 -12.97 -29.97
N ARG A 444 10.82 -13.30 -30.43
CA ARG A 444 12.06 -12.87 -29.80
C ARG A 444 12.39 -11.43 -30.18
N ARG A 445 12.60 -10.61 -29.14
CA ARG A 445 12.99 -9.21 -29.29
C ARG A 445 14.51 -9.11 -29.33
N ASP A 446 15.06 -8.10 -30.01
CA ASP A 446 16.52 -7.93 -30.19
C ASP A 446 17.32 -8.01 -28.89
N TYR A 447 16.77 -7.48 -27.80
CA TYR A 447 17.41 -7.53 -26.50
C TYR A 447 17.46 -8.95 -25.90
N ASP A 448 16.47 -9.79 -26.16
CA ASP A 448 16.48 -11.20 -25.73
C ASP A 448 17.54 -12.01 -26.48
N ILE A 449 17.74 -11.70 -27.77
CA ILE A 449 18.81 -12.27 -28.60
C ILE A 449 20.17 -11.86 -28.03
N LYS A 450 20.37 -10.57 -27.71
CA LYS A 450 21.62 -10.09 -27.09
C LYS A 450 21.91 -10.76 -25.74
N ALA A 451 20.88 -11.06 -24.95
CA ALA A 451 21.03 -11.76 -23.68
C ALA A 451 21.55 -13.19 -23.86
N GLU A 452 21.01 -13.93 -24.84
CA GLU A 452 21.53 -15.23 -25.24
C GLU A 452 22.97 -15.15 -25.78
N GLU A 453 23.24 -14.21 -26.69
CA GLU A 453 24.58 -14.00 -27.23
C GLU A 453 25.62 -13.71 -26.14
N ALA A 454 25.23 -13.03 -25.07
CA ALA A 454 26.13 -12.75 -23.95
C ALA A 454 26.56 -14.03 -23.21
N ILE A 455 25.63 -14.96 -22.96
CA ILE A 455 25.95 -16.29 -22.40
C ILE A 455 26.78 -17.10 -23.41
N GLN A 456 26.41 -17.06 -24.69
CA GLN A 456 27.17 -17.75 -25.75
C GLN A 456 28.62 -17.26 -25.85
N LYS A 457 28.85 -15.96 -25.69
CA LYS A 457 30.20 -15.36 -25.66
C LYS A 457 30.97 -15.82 -24.41
N LEU A 458 30.30 -15.91 -23.26
CA LEU A 458 30.91 -16.45 -22.04
C LEU A 458 31.33 -17.92 -22.25
N ALA A 459 30.46 -18.73 -22.85
CA ALA A 459 30.75 -20.13 -23.18
C ALA A 459 31.95 -20.28 -24.13
N LYS A 460 32.04 -19.43 -25.16
CA LYS A 460 33.19 -19.41 -26.08
C LYS A 460 34.49 -18.96 -25.39
N ARG A 461 34.41 -18.10 -24.38
CA ARG A 461 35.58 -17.61 -23.63
C ARG A 461 36.13 -18.66 -22.66
N TYR A 462 35.26 -19.51 -22.10
CA TYR A 462 35.61 -20.53 -21.11
C TYR A 462 35.05 -21.90 -21.50
N PRO A 463 35.50 -22.51 -22.61
CA PRO A 463 34.90 -23.71 -23.17
C PRO A 463 35.00 -24.96 -22.27
N ASP A 464 36.03 -25.04 -21.40
CA ASP A 464 36.22 -26.17 -20.47
C ASP A 464 35.32 -26.08 -19.22
N ASN A 465 34.78 -24.89 -18.95
CA ASN A 465 34.02 -24.59 -17.73
C ASN A 465 32.57 -24.26 -18.00
N VAL A 466 32.18 -23.89 -19.22
CA VAL A 466 30.82 -23.44 -19.53
C VAL A 466 30.24 -24.25 -20.68
N VAL A 467 29.21 -25.04 -20.38
CA VAL A 467 28.39 -25.73 -21.38
C VAL A 467 27.11 -24.92 -21.57
N PHE A 468 26.85 -24.47 -22.80
CA PHE A 468 25.62 -23.76 -23.16
C PHE A 468 24.98 -24.42 -24.37
N LYS A 469 23.78 -24.99 -24.19
CA LYS A 469 23.11 -25.79 -25.24
C LYS A 469 21.61 -25.49 -25.31
N ARG A 470 21.11 -25.40 -26.54
CA ARG A 470 19.68 -25.33 -26.83
C ARG A 470 19.11 -26.76 -26.84
N LEU A 471 18.15 -27.03 -25.98
CA LEU A 471 17.55 -28.33 -25.71
C LEU A 471 16.24 -28.59 -26.50
N GLY A 472 15.87 -27.70 -27.42
CA GLY A 472 14.63 -27.84 -28.21
C GLY A 472 13.39 -27.51 -27.38
N ASP A 473 12.40 -28.42 -27.34
CA ASP A 473 11.15 -28.23 -26.62
C ASP A 473 11.28 -28.65 -25.14
N THR A 474 11.92 -27.80 -24.31
CA THR A 474 12.08 -28.09 -22.89
C THR A 474 11.30 -27.12 -22.01
N HIS A 475 10.35 -27.66 -21.26
CA HIS A 475 9.63 -26.89 -20.23
C HIS A 475 10.27 -26.98 -18.84
N CYS A 476 11.43 -27.62 -18.73
CA CYS A 476 12.11 -27.86 -17.48
C CYS A 476 12.64 -26.55 -16.87
N LYS A 477 12.55 -26.45 -15.54
CA LYS A 477 12.99 -25.30 -14.76
C LYS A 477 13.75 -25.82 -13.56
N ILE A 478 15.05 -25.98 -13.75
CA ILE A 478 15.91 -26.69 -12.81
C ILE A 478 17.08 -25.78 -12.45
N LEU A 479 17.36 -25.68 -11.16
CA LEU A 479 18.57 -25.06 -10.63
C LEU A 479 19.28 -26.09 -9.74
N ILE A 480 20.57 -26.34 -9.97
CA ILE A 480 21.37 -27.19 -9.08
C ILE A 480 22.64 -26.45 -8.69
N SER A 481 22.92 -26.40 -7.39
CA SER A 481 24.13 -25.84 -6.80
C SER A 481 24.89 -26.95 -6.07
N ASP A 482 25.96 -27.45 -6.69
CA ASP A 482 26.79 -28.54 -6.15
C ASP A 482 25.99 -29.77 -5.68
N GLN A 483 26.20 -30.17 -4.42
CA GLN A 483 25.38 -31.07 -3.60
C GLN A 483 24.68 -30.28 -2.47
N ARG A 484 24.60 -28.95 -2.59
CA ARG A 484 24.02 -28.07 -1.57
C ARG A 484 22.51 -28.05 -1.68
N PHE A 485 22.01 -27.83 -2.89
CA PHE A 485 20.59 -27.96 -3.19
C PHE A 485 20.31 -28.12 -4.69
N ALA A 486 19.14 -28.68 -4.99
CA ALA A 486 18.48 -28.64 -6.28
C ALA A 486 17.06 -28.08 -6.14
N ILE A 487 16.58 -27.38 -7.16
CA ILE A 487 15.22 -26.80 -7.21
C ILE A 487 14.58 -27.17 -8.54
N VAL A 488 13.37 -27.73 -8.47
CA VAL A 488 12.56 -28.11 -9.65
C VAL A 488 11.15 -27.55 -9.48
N GLY A 489 10.62 -26.85 -10.48
CA GLY A 489 9.24 -26.36 -10.41
C GLY A 489 8.80 -25.47 -11.57
N SER A 490 8.11 -24.38 -11.24
CA SER A 490 7.49 -23.48 -12.23
C SER A 490 8.27 -22.17 -12.47
N PHE A 491 9.26 -21.85 -11.63
CA PHE A 491 10.02 -20.60 -11.73
C PHE A 491 11.03 -20.60 -12.88
N ASN A 492 10.89 -19.66 -13.83
CA ASN A 492 11.80 -19.59 -14.99
C ASN A 492 13.08 -18.81 -14.68
N TRP A 493 14.17 -19.52 -14.36
CA TRP A 493 15.45 -18.94 -13.92
C TRP A 493 16.07 -17.89 -14.87
N LEU A 494 15.90 -18.05 -16.20
CA LEU A 494 16.55 -17.17 -17.20
C LEU A 494 15.58 -16.24 -17.94
N SER A 495 14.28 -16.30 -17.64
CA SER A 495 13.28 -15.45 -18.30
C SER A 495 12.30 -14.76 -17.36
N PHE A 496 12.23 -15.19 -16.11
CA PHE A 496 11.45 -14.52 -15.08
C PHE A 496 12.40 -13.87 -14.07
N LYS A 497 12.33 -12.54 -13.97
CA LYS A 497 13.24 -11.78 -13.10
C LYS A 497 12.99 -12.08 -11.62
N GLY A 498 11.78 -12.52 -11.26
CA GLY A 498 11.31 -12.51 -9.87
C GLY A 498 11.41 -11.10 -9.30
N ASP A 499 11.03 -10.09 -10.10
CA ASP A 499 11.08 -8.69 -9.68
C ASP A 499 9.91 -8.44 -8.73
N PRO A 500 10.17 -8.08 -7.46
CA PRO A 500 9.10 -7.89 -6.51
C PRO A 500 8.22 -6.65 -6.79
N ASN A 501 8.64 -5.80 -7.72
CA ASN A 501 7.88 -4.63 -8.17
C ASN A 501 7.03 -4.92 -9.42
N ARG A 502 6.80 -6.19 -9.76
CA ARG A 502 5.93 -6.62 -10.86
C ARG A 502 4.80 -7.49 -10.32
N THR A 503 3.79 -7.69 -11.16
CA THR A 503 2.66 -8.59 -10.88
C THR A 503 3.18 -9.93 -10.36
N PHE A 504 2.89 -10.21 -9.09
CA PHE A 504 3.27 -11.45 -8.43
C PHE A 504 2.69 -12.63 -9.20
N ARG A 505 3.55 -13.61 -9.50
CA ARG A 505 3.16 -14.88 -10.09
C ARG A 505 3.35 -15.94 -9.03
N ASP A 506 2.32 -16.75 -8.80
CA ASP A 506 2.45 -17.90 -7.89
C ASP A 506 3.33 -18.95 -8.58
N GLU A 507 4.61 -18.94 -8.22
CA GLU A 507 5.61 -19.88 -8.69
C GLU A 507 5.90 -20.85 -7.53
N ARG A 508 5.81 -22.14 -7.82
CA ARG A 508 5.96 -23.21 -6.83
C ARG A 508 7.05 -24.16 -7.32
N SER A 509 7.94 -24.50 -6.40
CA SER A 509 9.00 -25.49 -6.67
C SER A 509 9.22 -26.39 -5.47
N THR A 510 9.89 -27.49 -5.73
CA THR A 510 10.43 -28.38 -4.71
C THR A 510 11.93 -28.13 -4.61
N LEU A 511 12.39 -27.81 -3.41
CA LEU A 511 13.80 -27.73 -3.05
C LEU A 511 14.22 -29.05 -2.41
N VAL A 512 15.38 -29.55 -2.82
CA VAL A 512 16.02 -30.76 -2.33
C VAL A 512 17.43 -30.44 -1.88
N SER A 513 17.83 -30.89 -0.69
CA SER A 513 19.18 -30.79 -0.14
C SER A 513 19.84 -32.16 0.13
N ASP A 514 19.18 -33.27 -0.23
CA ASP A 514 19.79 -34.62 -0.22
C ASP A 514 20.87 -34.75 -1.32
N PRO A 515 22.15 -34.98 -0.97
CA PRO A 515 23.25 -35.05 -1.94
C PRO A 515 23.08 -36.12 -3.02
N ASN A 516 22.56 -37.30 -2.67
CA ASN A 516 22.41 -38.41 -3.60
C ASN A 516 21.32 -38.09 -4.63
N LYS A 517 20.20 -37.52 -4.19
CA LYS A 517 19.13 -37.09 -5.10
C LYS A 517 19.54 -35.92 -6.00
N ILE A 518 20.38 -35.02 -5.48
CA ILE A 518 20.95 -33.94 -6.28
C ILE A 518 21.87 -34.52 -7.37
N ASP A 519 22.71 -35.48 -7.04
CA ASP A 519 23.60 -36.14 -8.01
C ASP A 519 22.82 -36.93 -9.06
N GLU A 520 21.80 -37.68 -8.67
CA GLU A 520 20.88 -38.41 -9.57
C GLU A 520 20.26 -37.44 -10.58
N LEU A 521 19.63 -36.37 -10.10
CA LEU A 521 19.01 -35.35 -10.95
C LEU A 521 20.04 -34.67 -11.87
N PHE A 522 21.24 -34.36 -11.37
CA PHE A 522 22.29 -33.76 -12.17
C PHE A 522 22.74 -34.68 -13.30
N ASN A 523 22.95 -35.97 -13.00
CA ASN A 523 23.37 -36.96 -13.98
C ASN A 523 22.30 -37.20 -15.05
N ASP A 524 21.02 -37.19 -14.69
CA ASP A 524 19.93 -37.30 -15.66
C ASP A 524 19.93 -36.12 -16.64
N GLU A 525 20.06 -34.90 -16.12
CA GLU A 525 20.01 -33.70 -16.96
C GLU A 525 21.28 -33.49 -17.78
N ILE A 526 22.45 -33.93 -17.30
CA ILE A 526 23.70 -33.72 -18.03
C ILE A 526 23.77 -34.50 -19.34
N THR A 527 23.10 -35.65 -19.43
CA THR A 527 23.01 -36.45 -20.67
C THR A 527 22.37 -35.69 -21.84
N ARG A 528 21.57 -34.66 -21.54
CA ARG A 528 20.92 -33.79 -22.54
C ARG A 528 21.85 -32.64 -22.97
N LEU A 529 22.79 -32.27 -22.10
CA LEU A 529 23.67 -31.09 -22.26
C LEU A 529 25.02 -31.41 -22.88
N ILE A 530 25.53 -32.61 -22.67
CA ILE A 530 26.66 -33.19 -23.40
C ILE A 530 26.08 -33.83 -24.66
#